data_AF-A0A2N3GCH4-F1
#
_entry.id   AF-A0A2N3GCH4-F1
#
_cell.length_a   1.000
_cell.length_b   1.000
_cell.length_c   1.000
_cell.angle_alpha   90.00
_cell.angle_beta   90.00
_cell.angle_gamma   90.00
#
_symmetry.space_group_name_H-M   'P 1'
#
loop_
_entity.id
_entity.type
_entity.pdbx_description
1 polymer ?
#
loop_
_entity_poly.entity_id
_entity_poly.type
_entity_poly.pdbx_seq_one_letter_code
_entity_poly.pdbx_strand_id
1 'polypeptide(L)'
;MEQLTTPTREEALKYLRTVELTERLQGGILTPMAGTRPLKICGLRELSEFLVVQEDVAALLVQAPLSKVHYVDPGTAARWVRDAIGDAELADALDQVIASRRPFGFLVPEMKALIEHRIAECDALLEEETATAE
;
A
#
# COMPACT_ATOMS: atom_id res chain seq x y z
N MET A 1 9.42 12.01 -10.46
CA MET A 1 8.87 10.67 -10.18
C MET A 1 9.80 9.72 -10.88
N GLU A 2 10.56 8.92 -10.12
CA GLU A 2 11.31 7.81 -10.72
C GLU A 2 10.28 6.89 -11.41
N GLN A 3 10.55 6.60 -12.68
CA GLN A 3 9.72 5.67 -13.45
C GLN A 3 10.07 4.28 -12.95
N LEU A 4 9.10 3.59 -12.35
CA LEU A 4 9.23 2.17 -12.05
C LEU A 4 9.41 1.44 -13.38
N THR A 5 10.32 0.47 -13.43
CA THR A 5 10.50 -0.36 -14.62
C THR A 5 9.24 -1.19 -14.83
N THR A 6 8.79 -1.28 -16.08
CA THR A 6 7.62 -2.09 -16.44
C THR A 6 7.89 -3.55 -16.02
N PRO A 7 7.05 -4.14 -15.15
CA PRO A 7 7.28 -5.49 -14.67
C PRO A 7 7.07 -6.49 -15.80
N THR A 8 7.73 -7.64 -15.72
CA THR A 8 7.38 -8.77 -16.59
C THR A 8 6.06 -9.39 -16.12
N ARG A 9 5.45 -10.21 -16.98
CA ARG A 9 4.17 -10.84 -16.67
C ARG A 9 4.22 -11.82 -15.49
N GLU A 10 5.30 -12.60 -15.39
CA GLU A 10 5.52 -13.50 -14.26
C GLU A 10 5.65 -12.72 -12.94
N GLU A 11 6.28 -11.55 -13.00
CA GLU A 11 6.37 -10.62 -11.88
C GLU A 11 5.01 -9.99 -11.53
N ALA A 12 4.21 -9.59 -12.52
CA ALA A 12 2.86 -9.06 -12.30
C ALA A 12 1.95 -10.07 -11.55
N LEU A 13 1.95 -11.34 -11.98
CA LEU A 13 1.22 -12.41 -11.28
C LEU A 13 1.73 -12.62 -9.86
N LYS A 14 3.05 -12.52 -9.66
CA LYS A 14 3.67 -12.67 -8.35
C LYS A 14 3.34 -11.48 -7.44
N TYR A 15 3.36 -10.25 -7.93
CA TYR A 15 3.14 -9.05 -7.13
C TYR A 15 1.68 -8.90 -6.71
N LEU A 16 0.74 -9.30 -7.56
CA LEU A 16 -0.69 -9.25 -7.27
C LEU A 16 -1.21 -10.45 -6.48
N ARG A 17 -0.36 -11.41 -6.12
CA ARG A 17 -0.76 -12.56 -5.31
C ARG A 17 -1.10 -12.13 -3.88
N THR A 18 -1.98 -12.89 -3.24
CA THR A 18 -2.19 -12.84 -1.80
C THR A 18 -1.09 -13.66 -1.10
N VAL A 19 -0.37 -13.06 -0.16
CA VAL A 19 0.64 -13.75 0.66
C VAL A 19 -0.01 -14.55 1.79
N GLU A 20 0.72 -15.52 2.33
CA GLU A 20 0.20 -16.32 3.44
C GLU A 20 0.00 -15.49 4.72
N LEU A 21 -0.88 -15.99 5.60
CA LEU A 21 -1.15 -15.34 6.87
C LEU A 21 0.11 -15.17 7.73
N THR A 22 1.13 -16.01 7.58
CA THR A 22 2.41 -15.92 8.32
C THR A 22 3.28 -14.76 7.87
N GLU A 23 3.12 -14.32 6.62
CA GLU A 23 3.92 -13.27 5.97
C GLU A 23 3.18 -11.94 5.89
N ARG A 24 2.00 -11.83 6.50
CA ARG A 24 1.14 -10.64 6.47
C ARG A 24 1.81 -9.39 7.04
N LEU A 25 1.41 -8.24 6.49
CA LEU A 25 1.70 -6.94 7.10
C LEU A 25 0.67 -6.64 8.19
N GLN A 26 1.14 -6.04 9.30
CA GLN A 26 0.28 -5.66 10.41
C GLN A 26 0.04 -4.15 10.39
N GLY A 27 -1.21 -3.77 10.11
CA GLY A 27 -1.72 -2.41 10.29
C GLY A 27 -2.50 -2.28 11.60
N GLY A 28 -2.83 -1.05 11.97
CA GLY A 28 -3.67 -0.74 13.12
C GLY A 28 -4.72 0.30 12.76
N ILE A 29 -5.99 0.03 13.08
CA ILE A 29 -7.05 1.04 13.05
C ILE A 29 -7.15 1.61 14.46
N LEU A 30 -6.69 2.85 14.61
CA LEU A 30 -6.77 3.60 15.86
C LEU A 30 -8.15 4.27 15.95
N THR A 31 -8.82 4.01 17.06
CA THR A 31 -10.07 4.68 17.42
C THR A 31 -9.94 5.26 18.81
N PRO A 32 -10.32 6.54 19.05
CA PRO A 32 -10.17 7.17 20.36
C PRO A 32 -10.92 6.44 21.49
N MET A 33 -12.05 5.81 21.16
CA MET A 33 -12.94 5.17 22.13
C MET A 33 -12.69 3.66 22.33
N ALA A 34 -12.21 2.94 21.30
CA ALA A 34 -12.05 1.48 21.36
C ALA A 34 -10.59 1.02 21.27
N GLY A 35 -9.63 1.96 21.25
CA GLY A 35 -8.21 1.67 21.16
C GLY A 35 -7.77 1.27 19.75
N THR A 36 -6.66 0.53 19.68
CA THR A 36 -6.07 0.08 18.42
C THR A 36 -6.56 -1.31 18.08
N ARG A 37 -7.23 -1.45 16.93
CA ARG A 37 -7.59 -2.75 16.37
C ARG A 37 -6.54 -3.18 15.35
N PRO A 38 -5.82 -4.29 15.55
CA PRO A 38 -4.88 -4.78 14.54
C PRO A 38 -5.64 -5.27 13.30
N LEU A 39 -5.15 -4.90 12.13
CA LEU A 39 -5.61 -5.40 10.84
C LEU A 39 -4.46 -6.15 10.17
N LYS A 40 -4.80 -7.23 9.48
CA LYS A 40 -3.87 -8.06 8.73
C LYS A 40 -4.03 -7.73 7.26
N ILE A 41 -2.94 -7.40 6.59
CA ILE A 41 -2.91 -7.04 5.17
C ILE A 41 -2.12 -8.13 4.46
N CYS A 42 -2.75 -8.78 3.49
CA CYS A 42 -2.21 -9.96 2.80
C CYS A 42 -1.90 -9.71 1.32
N GLY A 43 -2.03 -8.49 0.81
CA GLY A 43 -1.73 -8.20 -0.59
C GLY A 43 -1.56 -6.71 -0.87
N LEU A 44 -1.00 -6.36 -2.03
CA LEU A 44 -0.79 -4.96 -2.44
C LEU A 44 -2.11 -4.19 -2.57
N ARG A 45 -3.18 -4.83 -3.08
CA ARG A 45 -4.52 -4.21 -3.16
C ARG A 45 -5.07 -3.86 -1.77
N GLU A 46 -5.04 -4.81 -0.85
CA GLU A 46 -5.45 -4.58 0.53
C GLU A 46 -4.63 -3.47 1.20
N LEU A 47 -3.32 -3.39 0.90
CA LEU A 47 -2.46 -2.32 1.39
C LEU A 47 -2.90 -0.95 0.84
N SER A 48 -3.16 -0.85 -0.46
CA SER A 48 -3.66 0.40 -1.06
C SER A 48 -5.00 0.83 -0.46
N GLU A 49 -5.94 -0.11 -0.31
CA GLU A 49 -7.25 0.16 0.29
C GLU A 49 -7.14 0.56 1.77
N PHE A 50 -6.17 -0.02 2.49
CA PHE A 50 -5.92 0.31 3.89
C PHE A 50 -5.35 1.72 4.07
N LEU A 51 -4.54 2.20 3.13
CA LEU A 51 -3.98 3.56 3.12
C LEU A 51 -5.07 4.58 2.78
N VAL A 52 -5.75 5.09 3.79
CA VAL A 52 -6.79 6.12 3.63
C VAL A 52 -6.15 7.51 3.60
N VAL A 53 -6.27 8.21 2.48
CA VAL A 53 -5.90 9.62 2.35
C VAL A 53 -6.92 10.46 3.10
N GLN A 54 -6.48 11.13 4.16
CA GLN A 54 -7.33 12.03 4.93
C GLN A 54 -7.24 13.43 4.31
N GLU A 55 -8.19 13.75 3.43
CA GLU A 55 -8.20 15.04 2.70
C GLU A 55 -8.64 16.22 3.58
N ASP A 56 -9.43 15.97 4.63
CA ASP A 56 -9.98 17.01 5.49
C ASP A 56 -9.68 16.76 6.97
N VAL A 57 -8.56 17.35 7.43
CA VAL A 57 -8.15 17.34 8.84
C VAL A 57 -9.19 18.05 9.73
N ALA A 58 -9.93 19.03 9.20
CA ALA A 58 -10.97 19.74 9.95
C ALA A 58 -12.21 18.86 10.18
N ALA A 59 -12.61 18.04 9.19
CA ALA A 59 -13.66 17.04 9.36
C ALA A 59 -13.31 15.99 10.43
N LEU A 60 -12.03 15.62 10.52
CA LEU A 60 -11.46 14.75 11.56
C LEU A 60 -11.58 15.35 12.97
N LEU A 61 -11.40 16.67 13.11
CA LEU A 61 -11.56 17.36 14.39
C LEU A 61 -13.03 17.50 14.82
N VAL A 62 -13.95 17.68 13.86
CA VAL A 62 -15.39 17.77 14.13
C VAL A 62 -16.00 16.40 14.49
N GLN A 63 -15.50 15.31 13.88
CA GLN A 63 -15.95 13.94 14.14
C GLN A 63 -15.02 13.14 15.08
N ALA A 64 -14.16 13.84 15.84
CA ALA A 64 -13.09 13.25 16.65
C ALA A 64 -13.47 11.98 17.45
N PRO A 65 -14.67 11.82 18.05
CA PRO A 65 -15.01 10.59 18.77
C PRO A 65 -15.19 9.35 17.88
N LEU A 66 -15.49 9.54 16.59
CA LEU A 66 -15.76 8.48 15.60
C LEU A 66 -14.65 8.33 14.56
N SER A 67 -13.69 9.25 14.54
CA SER A 67 -12.59 9.24 13.58
C SER A 67 -11.71 8.00 13.74
N LYS A 68 -11.49 7.30 12.61
CA LYS A 68 -10.61 6.14 12.53
C LYS A 68 -9.32 6.55 11.83
N VAL A 69 -8.18 6.33 12.47
CA VAL A 69 -6.88 6.53 11.83
C VAL A 69 -6.34 5.17 11.43
N HIS A 70 -6.19 4.96 10.13
CA HIS A 70 -5.57 3.77 9.57
C HIS A 70 -4.07 3.99 9.54
N TYR A 71 -3.35 3.29 10.41
CA TYR A 71 -1.92 3.44 10.55
C TYR A 71 -1.20 2.14 10.21
N VAL A 72 -0.14 2.27 9.44
CA VAL A 72 0.86 1.23 9.19
C VAL A 72 2.22 1.89 9.27
N ASP A 73 3.20 1.21 9.87
CA ASP A 73 4.56 1.72 9.87
C ASP A 73 5.11 1.70 8.44
N PRO A 74 5.51 2.85 7.86
CA PRO A 74 5.95 2.92 6.47
C PRO A 74 7.19 2.06 6.18
N GLY A 75 8.16 2.00 7.09
CA GLY A 75 9.36 1.20 6.92
C GLY A 75 9.05 -0.30 6.93
N THR A 76 8.14 -0.73 7.80
CA THR A 76 7.64 -2.10 7.83
C THR A 76 6.85 -2.43 6.55
N ALA A 77 6.08 -1.49 6.02
CA ALA A 77 5.37 -1.66 4.75
C ALA A 77 6.35 -1.82 3.56
N ALA A 78 7.35 -0.93 3.42
CA ALA A 78 8.36 -1.03 2.37
C ALA A 78 9.14 -2.34 2.45
N ARG A 79 9.56 -2.73 3.66
CA ARG A 79 10.22 -4.02 3.89
C ARG A 79 9.33 -5.21 3.53
N TRP A 80 8.05 -5.16 3.88
CA TRP A 80 7.11 -6.22 3.55
C TRP A 80 6.90 -6.37 2.04
N VAL A 81 6.84 -5.26 1.31
CA VAL A 81 6.80 -5.27 -0.16
C VAL A 81 8.06 -5.92 -0.74
N ARG A 82 9.23 -5.64 -0.16
CA ARG A 82 10.49 -6.28 -0.58
C ARG A 82 10.52 -7.78 -0.28
N ASP A 83 10.21 -8.16 0.95
CA ASP A 83 10.48 -9.50 1.48
C ASP A 83 9.35 -10.50 1.14
N ALA A 84 8.08 -10.10 1.26
CA ALA A 84 6.92 -11.00 1.10
C ALA A 84 6.31 -10.96 -0.32
N ILE A 85 6.13 -9.74 -0.85
CA ILE A 85 5.64 -9.55 -2.23
C ILE A 85 6.76 -9.84 -3.23
N GLY A 86 7.98 -9.39 -2.91
CA GLY A 86 9.15 -9.58 -3.75
C GLY A 86 9.34 -8.49 -4.81
N ASP A 87 8.68 -7.33 -4.66
CA ASP A 87 8.84 -6.17 -5.54
C ASP A 87 9.88 -5.21 -4.93
N ALA A 88 11.16 -5.44 -5.26
CA ALA A 88 12.25 -4.64 -4.72
C ALA A 88 12.20 -3.18 -5.21
N GLU A 89 11.75 -2.95 -6.45
CA GLU A 89 11.66 -1.62 -7.03
C GLU A 89 10.59 -0.76 -6.35
N LEU A 90 9.40 -1.33 -6.13
CA LEU A 90 8.36 -0.64 -5.37
C LEU A 90 8.82 -0.39 -3.93
N ALA A 91 9.51 -1.33 -3.30
CA ALA A 91 10.07 -1.14 -1.97
C ALA A 91 11.11 0.00 -1.93
N ASP A 92 12.02 0.08 -2.90
CA ASP A 92 13.00 1.15 -3.02
C ASP A 92 12.32 2.51 -3.22
N ALA A 93 11.29 2.59 -4.07
CA ALA A 93 10.51 3.81 -4.28
C ALA A 93 9.77 4.26 -3.01
N LEU A 94 9.20 3.32 -2.25
CA LEU A 94 8.61 3.60 -0.94
C LEU A 94 9.66 4.09 0.06
N ASP A 95 10.84 3.47 0.10
CA ASP A 95 11.96 3.87 0.97
C ASP A 95 12.42 5.30 0.66
N GLN A 96 12.42 5.73 -0.60
CA GLN A 96 12.72 7.12 -0.98
C GLN A 96 11.65 8.10 -0.47
N VAL A 97 10.37 7.75 -0.59
CA VAL A 97 9.28 8.57 -0.04
C VAL A 97 9.43 8.69 1.48
N ILE A 98 9.76 7.60 2.17
CA ILE A 98 10.00 7.57 3.62
C ILE A 98 11.22 8.42 3.99
N ALA A 99 12.28 8.38 3.19
CA ALA A 99 13.49 9.18 3.38
C ALA A 99 13.23 10.69 3.35
N SER A 100 12.10 11.14 2.78
CA SER A 100 11.68 12.55 2.83
C SER A 100 11.36 13.06 4.24
N ARG A 101 11.23 12.17 5.24
CA ARG A 101 10.98 12.48 6.67
C ARG A 101 9.74 13.36 6.91
N ARG A 102 8.78 13.36 6.00
CA ARG A 102 7.52 14.09 6.16
C ARG A 102 6.60 13.37 7.14
N PRO A 103 5.64 14.09 7.77
CA PRO A 103 4.64 13.47 8.63
C PRO A 103 3.82 12.43 7.85
N PHE A 104 3.40 11.35 8.52
CA PHE A 104 2.68 10.22 7.94
C PHE A 104 1.51 10.64 7.03
N GLY A 105 0.69 11.62 7.46
CA GLY A 105 -0.44 12.10 6.66
C GLY A 105 -0.08 12.65 5.28
N PHE A 106 1.15 13.15 5.09
CA PHE A 106 1.66 13.58 3.79
C PHE A 106 2.34 12.45 3.01
N LEU A 107 2.86 11.43 3.70
CA LEU A 107 3.49 10.26 3.07
C LEU A 107 2.44 9.30 2.48
N VAL A 108 1.32 9.12 3.18
CA VAL A 108 0.22 8.20 2.78
C VAL A 108 -0.24 8.39 1.33
N PRO A 109 -0.59 9.61 0.86
CA PRO A 109 -1.03 9.79 -0.52
C PRO A 109 0.03 9.41 -1.55
N GLU A 110 1.31 9.69 -1.27
CA GLU A 110 2.42 9.36 -2.18
C GLU A 110 2.71 7.86 -2.21
N MET A 111 2.74 7.21 -1.04
CA MET A 111 2.87 5.77 -0.94
C MET A 111 1.71 5.06 -1.64
N LYS A 112 0.48 5.52 -1.42
CA LYS A 112 -0.73 4.98 -2.07
C LYS A 112 -0.64 5.13 -3.58
N ALA A 113 -0.27 6.30 -4.09
CA ALA A 113 -0.14 6.54 -5.53
C ALA A 113 0.89 5.61 -6.18
N LEU A 114 2.05 5.37 -5.53
CA LEU A 114 3.05 4.42 -6.03
C LEU A 114 2.51 2.98 -6.09
N ILE A 115 1.83 2.55 -5.03
CA ILE A 115 1.25 1.19 -4.96
C ILE A 115 0.14 1.03 -6.00
N GLU A 116 -0.76 2.01 -6.14
CA GLU A 116 -1.84 1.99 -7.13
C GLU A 116 -1.32 2.01 -8.56
N HIS A 117 -0.30 2.82 -8.83
CA HIS A 117 0.36 2.84 -10.13
C HIS A 117 0.93 1.46 -10.46
N ARG A 118 1.64 0.85 -9.51
CA ARG A 118 2.22 -0.49 -9.68
C ARG A 118 1.16 -1.56 -9.92
N ILE A 119 0.05 -1.51 -9.19
CA ILE A 119 -1.09 -2.42 -9.39
C ILE A 119 -1.66 -2.24 -10.80
N ALA A 120 -1.85 -1.00 -11.26
CA ALA A 120 -2.39 -0.72 -12.58
C ALA A 120 -1.47 -1.20 -13.71
N GLU A 121 -0.14 -1.06 -13.57
CA GLU A 121 0.83 -1.64 -14.51
C GLU A 121 0.70 -3.16 -14.59
N CYS A 122 0.62 -3.83 -13.43
CA CYS A 122 0.45 -5.28 -13.38
C CYS A 122 -0.89 -5.72 -14.00
N ASP A 123 -1.98 -5.01 -13.73
CA ASP A 123 -3.30 -5.32 -14.28
C ASP A 123 -3.33 -5.19 -15.81
N ALA A 124 -2.80 -4.09 -16.34
CA ALA A 124 -2.75 -3.87 -17.79
C ALA A 124 -2.03 -5.01 -18.53
N LEU A 125 -0.90 -5.48 -17.98
CA LEU A 125 -0.14 -6.60 -18.55
C LEU A 125 -0.90 -7.94 -18.50
N LEU A 126 -1.78 -8.13 -17.51
CA LEU A 126 -2.59 -9.34 -17.39
C LEU A 126 -3.81 -9.31 -18.33
N GLU A 127 -4.41 -8.14 -18.53
CA GLU A 127 -5.54 -7.93 -19.45
C GLU A 127 -5.11 -8.05 -20.92
N GLU A 128 -3.95 -7.51 -21.31
CA GLU A 128 -3.44 -7.59 -22.70
C GLU A 128 -3.31 -9.04 -23.22
N GLU A 129 -2.96 -10.01 -22.35
CA GLU A 129 -2.89 -11.40 -22.79
C GLU A 129 -4.27 -12.05 -22.95
N THR A 130 -5.24 -11.71 -22.10
CA THR A 130 -6.61 -12.25 -22.26
C THR A 130 -7.23 -11.82 -23.59
N ALA A 131 -6.91 -10.61 -24.07
CA ALA A 131 -7.36 -10.11 -25.37
C ALA A 131 -6.61 -10.72 -26.59
N THR A 132 -5.43 -11.30 -26.38
CA THR A 132 -4.62 -11.92 -27.45
C THR A 132 -4.84 -13.44 -27.54
N ALA A 133 -5.50 -14.03 -26.54
CA ALA A 133 -5.82 -15.45 -26.48
C ALA A 133 -7.23 -15.82 -27.02
N GLU A 134 -7.98 -14.85 -27.55
CA GLU A 134 -9.28 -15.05 -28.25
C GLU A 134 -9.14 -15.05 -29.78
#